data_AF-A0A3C0HJU6-F1
#
_entry.id   AF-A0A3C0HJU6-F1
#
_cell.length_a   1.000
_cell.length_b   1.000
_cell.length_c   1.000
_cell.angle_alpha   90.00
_cell.angle_beta   90.00
_cell.angle_gamma   90.00
#
_symmetry.space_group_name_H-M   'P 1'
#
loop_
_entity.id
_entity.type
_entity.pdbx_description
1 polymer ?
#
loop_
_entity_poly.entity_id
_entity_poly.type
_entity_poly.pdbx_seq_one_letter_code
_entity_poly.pdbx_strand_id
1 'polypeptide(L)' 'MQNPMVSARWCLIVGRDAEGGVTGSLIVAAFDNLAAAKAWGADDPYVAAGVYANVDVQPFLPVRP' A
#
# COMPACT_ATOMS: atom_id res chain seq x y z
N MET A 1 4.51 20.85 -15.08
CA MET A 1 4.56 19.50 -15.66
C MET A 1 3.98 18.54 -14.63
N GLN A 2 2.67 18.31 -14.67
CA GLN A 2 1.99 17.43 -13.71
C GLN A 2 2.51 16.01 -13.96
N ASN A 3 3.21 15.43 -12.99
CA ASN A 3 3.68 14.05 -13.10
C ASN A 3 2.44 13.13 -13.20
N PRO A 4 2.28 12.31 -14.26
CA PRO A 4 1.13 11.42 -14.44
C PRO A 4 0.94 10.43 -13.27
N MET A 5 1.99 10.21 -12.45
CA MET A 5 1.89 9.41 -11.24
C MET A 5 1.11 10.07 -10.09
N VAL A 6 0.86 11.39 -10.15
CA VAL A 6 0.09 12.13 -9.11
C VAL A 6 -1.42 12.00 -9.34
N SER A 7 -1.86 11.57 -10.52
CA SER A 7 -3.27 11.25 -10.82
C SER A 7 -3.63 9.77 -10.63
N ALA A 8 -2.66 8.92 -10.29
CA ALA A 8 -2.91 7.50 -10.08
C ALA A 8 -3.67 7.32 -8.77
N ARG A 9 -4.98 7.05 -8.87
CA ARG A 9 -5.83 6.61 -7.76
C ARG A 9 -5.32 5.31 -7.13
N TRP A 10 -4.57 4.52 -7.88
CA TRP A 10 -4.12 3.22 -7.42
C TRP A 10 -2.89 3.34 -6.55
N CYS A 11 -2.90 2.69 -5.39
CA CYS A 11 -1.75 2.57 -4.50
C CYS A 11 -1.40 1.10 -4.29
N LEU A 12 -0.09 0.83 -4.27
CA LEU A 12 0.50 -0.41 -3.84
C LEU A 12 0.76 -0.33 -2.34
N ILE A 13 0.32 -1.32 -1.58
CA ILE A 13 0.55 -1.43 -0.14
C ILE A 13 1.26 -2.76 0.12
N VAL A 14 2.39 -2.70 0.81
CA VAL A 14 3.23 -3.86 1.14
C VAL A 14 3.33 -3.97 2.66
N GLY A 15 2.64 -4.93 3.26
CA GLY A 15 2.87 -5.32 4.66
C GLY A 15 3.99 -6.36 4.70
N ARG A 16 5.01 -6.21 5.56
CA ARG A 16 6.09 -7.21 5.73
C ARG A 16 5.99 -7.89 7.09
N ASP A 17 6.02 -9.22 7.13
CA ASP A 17 5.96 -9.99 8.38
C ASP A 17 7.31 -9.99 9.11
N ALA A 18 7.27 -10.11 10.44
CA ALA A 18 8.43 -10.31 11.29
C ALA A 18 8.81 -11.80 11.44
N GLU A 19 7.84 -12.71 11.32
CA GLU A 19 8.02 -14.14 11.54
C GLU A 19 8.05 -14.87 10.19
N GLY A 20 9.22 -15.44 9.84
CA GLY A 20 9.61 -15.86 8.47
C GLY A 20 8.82 -16.98 7.79
N GLY A 21 7.53 -17.19 8.11
CA GLY A 21 6.63 -18.09 7.41
C GLY A 21 5.98 -17.49 6.15
N VAL A 22 5.55 -16.22 6.21
CA VAL A 22 5.02 -15.47 5.06
C VAL A 22 5.78 -14.16 4.98
N THR A 23 6.28 -13.75 3.82
CA THR A 23 7.12 -12.54 3.72
C THR A 23 6.32 -11.24 3.83
N GLY A 24 4.99 -11.33 3.86
CA GLY A 24 4.11 -10.16 3.86
C GLY A 24 2.83 -10.31 3.06
N SER A 25 2.23 -9.17 2.71
CA SER A 25 1.03 -9.05 1.89
C SER A 25 1.20 -7.92 0.87
N LEU A 26 0.59 -8.08 -0.31
CA LEU A 26 0.60 -7.10 -1.39
C LEU A 26 -0.84 -6.72 -1.76
N ILE A 27 -1.16 -5.44 -1.72
CA ILE A 27 -2.50 -4.93 -2.04
C ILE A 27 -2.36 -3.85 -3.12
N VAL A 28 -3.17 -3.96 -4.17
CA VAL A 28 -3.34 -2.92 -5.20
C VAL A 28 -4.78 -2.46 -5.17
N ALA A 29 -5.03 -1.22 -4.75
CA ALA A 29 -6.38 -0.69 -4.60
C ALA A 29 -6.46 0.78 -5.01
N ALA A 30 -7.66 1.24 -5.41
CA ALA A 30 -7.93 2.62 -5.77
C ALA A 30 -8.34 3.45 -4.55
N PHE A 31 -7.78 4.65 -4.45
CA PHE A 31 -7.96 5.65 -3.41
C PHE A 31 -8.08 7.03 -4.04
N ASP A 32 -8.66 7.99 -3.31
CA ASP A 32 -8.79 9.36 -3.80
C ASP A 32 -7.45 10.08 -3.97
N ASN A 33 -6.48 9.76 -3.09
CA ASN A 33 -5.12 10.28 -3.13
C ASN A 33 -4.17 9.40 -2.29
N LEU A 34 -2.87 9.67 -2.36
CA LEU A 34 -1.84 8.93 -1.64
C LEU A 34 -1.99 9.02 -0.10
N ALA A 35 -2.47 10.14 0.44
CA ALA A 35 -2.66 10.29 1.88
C ALA A 35 -3.79 9.38 2.41
N ALA A 36 -4.88 9.26 1.64
CA ALA A 36 -5.97 8.33 1.96
C ALA A 36 -5.48 6.86 1.96
N ALA A 37 -4.66 6.47 0.98
CA ALA A 37 -4.06 5.14 0.93
C ALA A 37 -3.13 4.86 2.11
N LYS A 38 -2.31 5.85 2.50
CA LYS A 38 -1.43 5.76 3.68
C LYS A 38 -2.21 5.61 4.98
N ALA A 39 -3.27 6.39 5.16
CA ALA A 39 -4.13 6.30 6.33
C ALA A 39 -4.81 4.93 6.41
N TRP A 40 -5.32 4.43 5.28
CA TRP A 40 -5.94 3.11 5.22
C TRP A 40 -4.97 1.97 5.55
N GLY A 41 -3.75 1.99 4.98
CA GLY A 41 -2.75 0.97 5.28
C GLY A 41 -2.24 1.01 6.73
N ALA A 42 -2.23 2.19 7.36
CA ALA A 42 -1.85 2.34 8.76
C ALA A 42 -2.95 1.85 9.74
N ASP A 43 -4.21 1.82 9.30
CA ASP A 43 -5.38 1.35 10.07
C ASP A 43 -5.66 -0.15 9.85
N ASP A 44 -4.75 -0.88 9.20
CA ASP A 44 -4.90 -2.31 8.95
C ASP A 44 -4.81 -3.12 10.28
N PRO A 45 -5.74 -4.05 10.55
CA PRO A 45 -5.71 -4.88 11.76
C PRO A 45 -4.39 -5.64 11.97
N TYR A 46 -3.67 -6.01 10.92
CA TYR A 46 -2.37 -6.67 11.02
C TYR A 46 -1.24 -5.74 11.44
N VAL A 47 -1.38 -4.43 11.22
CA VAL A 47 -0.51 -3.42 11.84
C VAL A 47 -0.79 -3.35 13.33
N ALA A 48 -2.07 -3.24 13.72
CA ALA A 48 -2.47 -3.17 15.13
C ALA A 48 -2.11 -4.46 15.92
N ALA A 49 -2.17 -5.62 15.27
CA ALA A 49 -1.79 -6.90 15.84
C ALA A 49 -0.27 -7.15 15.87
N GLY A 50 0.55 -6.24 15.31
CA GLY A 50 2.00 -6.37 15.27
C GLY A 50 2.53 -7.42 14.29
N VAL A 51 1.69 -7.91 13.37
CA VAL A 51 2.06 -8.87 12.33
C VAL A 51 2.93 -8.18 11.27
N TYR A 52 2.53 -6.97 10.85
CA TYR A 52 3.36 -6.20 9.91
C TYR A 52 4.43 -5.39 10.63
N ALA A 53 5.70 -5.73 10.38
CA ALA A 53 6.86 -4.97 10.81
C ALA A 53 6.96 -3.61 10.09
N ASN A 54 6.50 -3.53 8.83
CA ASN A 54 6.49 -2.30 8.05
C ASN A 54 5.33 -2.34 7.02
N VAL A 55 4.73 -1.17 6.76
CA VAL A 55 3.79 -0.92 5.66
C VAL A 55 4.30 0.18 4.74
N ASP A 56 4.64 -0.18 3.50
CA ASP A 56 5.09 0.74 2.46
C ASP A 56 3.93 1.05 1.49
N VAL A 57 3.68 2.34 1.20
CA VAL A 57 2.59 2.79 0.29
C VAL A 57 3.14 3.64 -0.85
N GLN A 58 2.88 3.22 -2.09
CA GLN A 58 3.40 3.87 -3.30
C GLN A 58 2.33 4.06 -4.37
N PRO A 59 2.36 5.16 -5.16
CA PRO A 59 1.51 5.29 -6.35
C PRO A 59 1.76 4.15 -7.34
N PHE A 60 0.70 3.60 -7.91
CA PHE A 60 0.76 2.50 -8.88
C PHE A 60 0.08 2.90 -10.19
N LEU A 61 0.77 2.71 -11.32
CA LEU A 61 0.20 2.89 -12.65
C LEU A 61 -0.12 1.50 -13.25
N PRO A 62 -1.40 1.11 -13.39
CA PRO A 62 -1.75 -0.11 -14.11
C PRO A 62 -1.42 0.07 -15.60
N VAL A 63 -0.49 -0.73 -16.13
CA VAL A 63 0.03 -0.61 -17.51
C VAL A 63 -0.45 -1.72 -18.46
N ARG A 64 -1.31 -2.64 -18.00
CA ARG A 64 -1.90 -3.64 -18.90
C ARG A 64 -2.94 -2.98 -19.81
N PRO A 65 -2.90 -3.21 -21.14
CA PRO A 65 -3.94 -2.78 -22.08
C PRO A 65 -5.29 -3.44 -21.83
#